data_AF-A0A3P7JHI7-F1
#
_entry.id   AF-A0A3P7JHI7-F1
#
_cell.length_a   1.000
_cell.length_b   1.000
_cell.length_c   1.000
_cell.angle_alpha   90.00
_cell.angle_beta   90.00
_cell.angle_gamma   90.00
#
_symmetry.space_group_name_H-M   'P 1'
#
loop_
_entity.id
_entity.type
_entity.pdbx_description
1 polymer ?
#
loop_
_entity_poly.entity_id
_entity_poly.type
_entity_poly.pdbx_seq_one_letter_code
_entity_poly.pdbx_strand_id
1 'polypeptide(L)'
;MFLGQNVKFSGYTPHGARSRVEMAIFNEFFSYSNRDPIMVFPFIVAKDGGSMARVEHLREAIQQLDYAGTNITHRGQSFFSLCTDFCQVNEPIRQFYNGLMMKGNLSGLDQPITPTFPMMEVLGKELDLSPNFFGVETNATDHTVKFLKVVAAQFRAGPPDDWDKYDVQDYERKLTAYFQHEMQSDLLYIYPFSLTYTSDEIVRTGLSIFPFLAVGFTIMSIFSVVTVFYSSMGMNQ
;
A
#
# COMPACT_ATOMS: atom_id res chain seq x y z
N MET A 1 14.85 -19.28 -21.93
CA MET A 1 15.68 -18.23 -21.32
C MET A 1 14.79 -17.05 -20.91
N PHE A 2 13.90 -17.23 -19.92
CA PHE A 2 12.96 -16.19 -19.47
C PHE A 2 12.66 -16.25 -17.95
N LEU A 3 13.43 -17.03 -17.18
CA LEU A 3 13.19 -17.23 -15.74
C LEU A 3 14.28 -16.55 -14.91
N GLY A 4 14.34 -15.21 -14.93
CA GLY A 4 15.31 -14.50 -14.08
C GLY A 4 15.34 -12.98 -14.17
N GLN A 5 14.52 -12.33 -14.99
CA GLN A 5 14.44 -10.87 -14.95
C GLN A 5 13.45 -10.45 -13.87
N ASN A 6 13.98 -10.03 -12.72
CA ASN A 6 13.27 -9.22 -11.73
C ASN A 6 12.58 -8.07 -12.46
N VAL A 7 11.24 -8.08 -12.49
CA VAL A 7 10.43 -7.03 -13.10
C VAL A 7 10.67 -5.74 -12.32
N LYS A 8 11.59 -4.90 -12.81
CA LYS A 8 11.72 -3.52 -12.35
C LYS A 8 10.43 -2.81 -12.77
N PHE A 9 9.80 -2.09 -11.84
CA PHE A 9 8.73 -1.13 -12.15
C PHE A 9 9.12 -0.14 -13.28
N SER A 10 10.42 0.09 -13.45
CA SER A 10 11.00 0.85 -14.58
C SER A 10 10.74 0.25 -15.98
N GLY A 11 10.22 -0.98 -16.10
CA GLY A 11 9.87 -1.61 -17.37
C GLY A 11 8.78 -0.90 -18.17
N TYR A 12 7.96 -0.07 -17.51
CA TYR A 12 6.90 0.71 -18.15
C TYR A 12 7.37 2.10 -18.63
N THR A 13 8.57 2.54 -18.26
CA THR A 13 9.10 3.86 -18.58
C THR A 13 10.24 3.72 -19.60
N PRO A 14 10.26 4.44 -20.74
CA PRO A 14 11.34 4.36 -21.72
C PRO A 14 12.73 4.67 -21.15
N HIS A 15 13.78 4.08 -21.74
CA HIS A 15 15.16 4.17 -21.21
C HIS A 15 15.74 5.59 -21.16
N GLY A 16 15.28 6.51 -22.02
CA GLY A 16 15.71 7.91 -22.06
C GLY A 16 14.69 8.91 -21.50
N ALA A 17 13.67 8.44 -20.79
CA ALA A 17 12.63 9.34 -20.27
C ALA A 17 13.18 10.29 -19.20
N ARG A 18 12.81 11.57 -19.29
CA ARG A 18 13.18 12.62 -18.32
C ARG A 18 12.82 12.25 -16.87
N SER A 19 11.69 11.56 -16.67
CA SER A 19 11.25 11.09 -15.35
C SER A 19 12.26 10.18 -14.64
N ARG A 20 13.11 9.45 -15.39
CA ARG A 20 14.18 8.63 -14.78
C ARG A 20 15.28 9.49 -14.18
N VAL A 21 15.62 10.60 -14.83
CA VAL A 21 16.61 11.56 -14.32
C VAL A 21 16.07 12.26 -13.08
N GLU A 22 14.80 12.69 -13.13
CA GLU A 22 14.14 13.33 -11.98
C GLU A 22 14.04 12.40 -10.77
N MET A 23 13.74 11.11 -11.00
CA MET A 23 13.72 10.10 -9.92
C MET A 23 15.12 9.87 -9.33
N ALA A 24 16.17 9.84 -10.15
CA ALA A 24 17.54 9.70 -9.66
C ALA A 24 17.94 10.90 -8.77
N ILE A 25 17.63 12.12 -9.22
CA ILE A 25 17.88 13.35 -8.44
C ILE A 25 17.06 13.35 -7.14
N PHE A 26 15.80 12.90 -7.18
CA PHE A 26 14.97 12.76 -5.99
C PHE A 26 15.60 11.79 -4.99
N ASN A 27 16.03 10.61 -5.44
CA ASN A 27 16.66 9.61 -4.57
C ASN A 27 18.01 10.10 -4.00
N GLU A 28 18.76 10.88 -4.75
CA GLU A 28 19.99 11.53 -4.28
C GLU A 28 19.70 12.58 -3.20
N PHE A 29 18.68 13.42 -3.41
CA PHE A 29 18.29 14.47 -2.45
C PHE A 29 17.92 13.89 -1.08
N PHE A 30 17.15 12.80 -1.06
CA PHE A 30 16.77 12.12 0.18
C PHE A 30 17.84 11.15 0.71
N SER A 31 19.08 11.26 0.22
CA SER A 31 20.23 10.44 0.65
C SER A 31 20.01 8.93 0.55
N TYR A 32 19.09 8.48 -0.30
CA TYR A 32 18.84 7.04 -0.49
C TYR A 32 19.97 6.35 -1.27
N SER A 33 21.08 7.03 -1.59
CA SER A 33 22.25 6.46 -2.29
C SER A 33 21.88 5.70 -3.57
N ASN A 34 20.93 6.22 -4.36
CA ASN A 34 20.34 5.54 -5.54
C ASN A 34 19.58 4.23 -5.24
N ARG A 35 19.16 4.01 -3.99
CA ARG A 35 18.28 2.91 -3.58
C ARG A 35 16.83 3.37 -3.59
N ASP A 36 15.93 2.42 -3.82
CA ASP A 36 14.50 2.65 -3.70
C ASP A 36 14.16 2.76 -2.20
N PRO A 37 13.44 3.80 -1.75
CA PRO A 37 13.02 3.91 -0.35
C PRO A 37 12.01 2.81 -0.01
N ILE A 38 11.95 2.44 1.27
CA ILE A 38 10.92 1.55 1.79
C ILE A 38 9.60 2.32 1.71
N MET A 39 8.61 1.80 0.97
CA MET A 39 7.31 2.44 0.81
C MET A 39 6.17 1.41 0.84
N VAL A 40 5.45 1.38 1.96
CA VAL A 40 4.26 0.54 2.14
C VAL A 40 3.06 1.37 2.58
N PHE A 41 1.95 1.22 1.88
CA PHE A 41 0.70 1.94 2.10
C PHE A 41 -0.40 0.96 2.54
N PRO A 42 -0.63 0.77 3.84
CA PRO A 42 -1.81 0.07 4.33
C PRO A 42 -3.07 0.92 4.16
N PHE A 43 -4.02 0.43 3.36
CA PHE A 43 -5.36 0.97 3.25
C PHE A 43 -6.31 0.22 4.19
N ILE A 44 -6.85 0.93 5.17
CA ILE A 44 -7.63 0.37 6.27
C ILE A 44 -9.11 0.68 6.04
N VAL A 45 -9.96 -0.34 6.08
CA VAL A 45 -11.41 -0.24 5.94
C VAL A 45 -12.11 -1.08 7.00
N ALA A 46 -13.35 -0.72 7.34
CA ALA A 46 -14.14 -1.47 8.30
C ALA A 46 -14.70 -2.76 7.65
N LYS A 47 -14.63 -3.90 8.35
CA LYS A 47 -15.11 -5.20 7.84
C LYS A 47 -16.61 -5.24 7.58
N ASP A 48 -17.36 -4.52 8.41
CA ASP A 48 -18.82 -4.41 8.32
C ASP A 48 -19.29 -3.43 7.22
N GLY A 49 -18.37 -2.81 6.48
CA GLY A 49 -18.66 -1.80 5.46
C GLY A 49 -19.11 -0.45 6.04
N GLY A 50 -19.03 -0.28 7.37
CA GLY A 50 -19.37 0.95 8.07
C GLY A 50 -18.26 2.00 8.04
N SER A 51 -18.43 3.03 8.87
CA SER A 51 -17.47 4.14 8.98
C SER A 51 -16.22 3.74 9.76
N MET A 52 -15.06 4.11 9.23
CA MET A 52 -13.78 4.06 9.94
C MET A 52 -13.63 5.15 10.99
N ALA A 53 -14.49 6.17 11.05
CA ALA A 53 -14.41 7.23 12.07
C ALA A 53 -14.87 6.77 13.47
N ARG A 54 -15.14 5.48 13.66
CA ARG A 54 -15.53 4.90 14.96
C ARG A 54 -14.31 4.67 15.84
N VAL A 55 -14.45 5.01 17.12
CA VAL A 55 -13.37 4.94 18.11
C VAL A 55 -12.74 3.55 18.19
N GLU A 56 -13.55 2.50 18.27
CA GLU A 56 -13.05 1.12 18.35
C GLU A 56 -12.21 0.71 17.13
N HIS A 57 -12.64 1.13 15.93
CA HIS A 57 -11.97 0.81 14.67
C HIS A 57 -10.65 1.56 14.54
N LEU A 58 -10.63 2.85 14.89
CA LEU A 58 -9.40 3.65 14.89
C LEU A 58 -8.41 3.18 15.95
N ARG A 59 -8.89 2.76 17.13
CA ARG A 59 -8.03 2.21 18.19
C ARG A 59 -7.31 0.97 17.69
N GLU A 60 -8.05 0.03 17.13
CA GLU A 60 -7.45 -1.19 16.57
C GLU A 60 -6.53 -0.87 15.39
N ALA A 61 -6.91 0.06 14.51
CA ALA A 61 -6.08 0.48 13.39
C ALA A 61 -4.72 1.01 13.86
N ILE A 62 -4.71 1.88 14.88
CA ILE A 62 -3.48 2.41 15.48
C ILE A 62 -2.66 1.28 16.13
N GLN A 63 -3.29 0.35 16.85
CA GLN A 63 -2.60 -0.79 17.45
C GLN A 63 -1.90 -1.67 16.39
N GLN A 64 -2.58 -1.94 15.27
CA GLN A 64 -2.02 -2.72 14.18
C GLN A 64 -0.87 -2.00 13.47
N LEU A 65 -0.99 -0.68 13.28
CA LEU A 65 0.09 0.15 12.73
C LEU A 65 1.30 0.21 13.67
N ASP A 66 1.09 0.29 14.98
CA ASP A 66 2.16 0.36 15.98
C ASP A 66 2.90 -0.96 16.12
N TYR A 67 2.16 -2.07 16.10
CA TYR A 67 2.73 -3.41 16.06
C TYR A 67 3.55 -3.59 14.77
N ALA A 68 2.97 -3.27 13.61
CA ALA A 68 3.67 -3.38 12.34
C ALA A 68 4.95 -2.51 12.30
N GLY A 69 4.91 -1.32 12.89
CA GLY A 69 6.05 -0.42 12.94
C GLY A 69 7.17 -0.86 13.91
N THR A 70 6.84 -1.64 14.94
CA THR A 70 7.78 -2.00 16.03
C THR A 70 8.27 -3.45 15.93
N ASN A 71 7.38 -4.40 15.66
CA ASN A 71 7.64 -5.82 15.80
C ASN A 71 8.09 -6.47 14.49
N ILE A 72 7.66 -5.93 13.34
CA ILE A 72 8.12 -6.43 12.05
C ILE A 72 9.53 -5.90 11.83
N THR A 73 10.49 -6.83 11.78
CA THR A 73 11.90 -6.52 11.69
C THR A 73 12.58 -7.26 10.54
N HIS A 74 13.60 -6.64 9.98
CA HIS A 74 14.57 -7.28 9.09
C HIS A 74 15.97 -6.91 9.58
N ARG A 75 16.85 -7.90 9.73
CA ARG A 75 18.20 -7.75 10.32
C ARG A 75 18.21 -7.00 11.68
N GLY A 76 17.16 -7.19 12.48
CA GLY A 76 17.02 -6.55 13.80
C GLY A 76 16.57 -5.08 13.78
N GLN A 77 16.26 -4.52 12.61
CA GLN A 77 15.72 -3.16 12.46
C GLN A 77 14.22 -3.21 12.14
N SER A 78 13.46 -2.40 12.88
CA SER A 78 12.02 -2.15 12.67
C SER A 78 11.81 -0.83 11.93
N PHE A 79 10.59 -0.56 11.46
CA PHE A 79 10.26 0.70 10.81
C PHE A 79 10.64 1.91 11.66
N PHE A 80 10.31 1.91 12.95
CA PHE A 80 10.63 3.05 13.83
C PHE A 80 12.13 3.22 14.07
N SER A 81 12.94 2.17 13.90
CA SER A 81 14.40 2.29 13.94
C SER A 81 15.01 2.80 12.62
N LEU A 82 14.35 2.53 11.50
CA LEU A 82 14.76 2.94 10.16
C LEU A 82 14.29 4.34 9.79
N CYS A 83 13.24 4.82 10.45
CA CYS A 83 12.58 6.04 10.07
C CYS A 83 13.42 7.27 10.43
N THR A 84 13.97 7.92 9.40
CA THR A 84 14.65 9.22 9.48
C THR A 84 13.71 10.36 9.11
N ASP A 85 12.89 10.13 8.10
CA ASP A 85 12.02 11.12 7.47
C ASP A 85 10.58 10.60 7.42
N PHE A 86 9.60 11.50 7.47
CA PHE A 86 8.17 11.17 7.40
C PHE A 86 7.64 10.26 8.53
N CYS A 87 8.34 10.13 9.66
CA CYS A 87 7.88 9.31 10.79
C CYS A 87 6.54 9.77 11.38
N GLN A 88 6.23 11.05 11.22
CA GLN A 88 4.98 11.67 11.68
C GLN A 88 3.91 11.73 10.58
N VAL A 89 4.09 11.06 9.43
CA VAL A 89 3.09 11.09 8.34
C VAL A 89 1.74 10.47 8.73
N ASN A 90 1.73 9.58 9.72
CA ASN A 90 0.51 8.96 10.25
C ASN A 90 -0.01 9.65 11.52
N GLU A 91 0.61 10.74 11.94
CA GLU A 91 0.24 11.49 13.13
C GLU A 91 -1.21 12.01 13.08
N PRO A 92 -1.72 12.52 11.93
CA PRO A 92 -3.12 12.98 11.85
C PRO A 92 -4.14 11.89 12.20
N ILE A 93 -3.85 10.61 11.90
CA ILE A 93 -4.71 9.47 12.27
C ILE A 93 -4.81 9.35 13.80
N ARG A 94 -3.67 9.46 14.49
CA ARG A 94 -3.59 9.38 15.96
C ARG A 94 -4.28 10.57 16.61
N GLN A 95 -4.07 11.78 16.09
CA GLN A 95 -4.69 12.97 16.65
C GLN A 95 -6.19 13.01 16.44
N PHE A 96 -6.68 12.52 15.30
CA PHE A 96 -8.10 12.36 15.07
C PHE A 96 -8.74 11.39 16.08
N TYR A 97 -8.09 10.24 16.34
CA TYR A 97 -8.53 9.31 17.39
C TYR A 97 -8.53 9.95 18.79
N ASN A 98 -7.46 10.67 19.15
CA ASN A 98 -7.38 11.37 20.43
C ASN A 98 -8.48 12.42 20.58
N GLY A 99 -8.75 13.19 19.51
CA GLY A 99 -9.84 14.16 19.47
C GLY A 99 -11.22 13.52 19.66
N LEU A 100 -11.47 12.36 19.04
CA LEU A 100 -12.72 11.60 19.25
C LEU A 100 -12.86 11.09 20.69
N MET A 101 -11.78 10.59 21.29
CA MET A 101 -11.75 10.13 22.68
C MET A 101 -12.03 11.26 23.67
N MET A 102 -11.43 12.43 23.46
CA MET A 102 -11.67 13.61 24.28
C MET A 102 -13.12 14.10 24.14
N LYS A 103 -13.65 14.09 22.92
CA LYS A 103 -15.05 14.47 22.65
C LYS A 103 -16.05 13.56 23.35
N GLY A 104 -15.81 12.25 23.36
CA GLY A 104 -16.66 11.27 24.01
C GLY A 104 -16.67 11.38 25.55
N ASN A 105 -15.53 11.70 26.16
CA ASN A 105 -15.39 11.74 27.62
C ASN A 105 -15.80 13.08 28.26
N LEU A 106 -15.67 14.21 27.57
CA LEU A 106 -15.96 15.55 28.12
C LEU A 106 -17.29 16.11 27.60
N SER A 107 -18.40 15.40 27.82
CA SER A 107 -19.74 15.78 27.33
C SER A 107 -20.32 17.12 27.86
N GLY A 108 -19.51 18.00 28.47
CA GLY A 108 -19.98 19.24 29.10
C GLY A 108 -18.98 20.38 29.31
N LEU A 109 -17.76 20.33 28.74
CA LEU A 109 -16.87 21.50 28.65
C LEU A 109 -16.74 21.92 27.19
N ASP A 110 -16.77 23.22 26.89
CA ASP A 110 -16.42 23.78 25.58
C ASP A 110 -15.10 23.14 25.08
N GLN A 111 -15.20 22.30 24.06
CA GLN A 111 -14.10 21.43 23.64
C GLN A 111 -13.22 22.15 22.62
N PRO A 112 -11.90 22.25 22.83
CA PRO A 112 -10.97 22.87 21.88
C PRO A 112 -10.61 21.96 20.69
N ILE A 113 -11.35 20.87 20.45
CA ILE A 113 -11.05 19.90 19.40
C ILE A 113 -12.32 19.58 18.61
N THR A 114 -12.41 20.15 17.42
CA THR A 114 -13.50 19.83 16.47
C THR A 114 -12.94 18.88 15.42
N PRO A 115 -13.42 17.62 15.33
CA PRO A 115 -12.98 16.67 14.30
C PRO A 115 -13.64 17.02 12.95
N THR A 116 -13.22 18.16 12.41
CA THR A 116 -13.62 18.68 11.08
C THR A 116 -12.70 18.14 10.00
N PHE A 117 -13.20 18.14 8.77
CA PHE A 117 -12.42 17.79 7.57
C PHE A 117 -12.55 18.95 6.56
N PRO A 118 -11.48 19.30 5.80
CA PRO A 118 -10.19 18.62 5.65
C PRO A 118 -9.15 18.91 6.74
N MET A 119 -9.25 20.06 7.40
CA MET A 119 -8.36 20.45 8.48
C MET A 119 -9.04 20.21 9.82
N MET A 120 -8.34 19.59 10.76
CA MET A 120 -8.77 19.51 12.15
C MET A 120 -7.91 20.42 13.01
N GLU A 121 -8.49 21.00 14.05
CA GLU A 121 -7.75 21.81 15.03
C GLU A 121 -7.53 20.99 16.30
N VAL A 122 -6.26 20.85 16.70
CA VAL A 122 -5.86 20.20 17.95
C VAL A 122 -4.93 21.14 18.70
N LEU A 123 -5.39 21.64 19.84
CA LEU A 123 -4.62 22.54 20.72
C LEU A 123 -4.10 23.80 19.98
N GLY A 124 -4.92 24.40 19.12
CA GLY A 124 -4.56 25.60 18.35
C GLY A 124 -3.65 25.35 17.14
N LYS A 125 -3.42 24.08 16.78
CA LYS A 125 -2.70 23.70 15.56
C LYS A 125 -3.63 23.05 14.56
N GLU A 126 -3.55 23.48 13.32
CA GLU A 126 -4.25 22.87 12.20
C GLU A 126 -3.46 21.64 11.71
N LEU A 127 -4.16 20.52 11.57
CA LEU A 127 -3.64 19.27 11.02
C LEU A 127 -4.47 18.89 9.79
N ASP A 128 -3.80 18.63 8.67
CA ASP A 128 -4.44 18.18 7.44
C ASP A 128 -4.72 16.68 7.49
N LEU A 129 -6.01 16.31 7.39
CA LEU A 129 -6.47 14.92 7.34
C LEU A 129 -6.52 14.36 5.91
N SER A 130 -6.51 15.24 4.89
CA SER A 130 -6.62 14.86 3.47
C SER A 130 -5.60 13.82 2.99
N PRO A 131 -4.34 13.79 3.48
CA PRO A 131 -3.37 12.78 3.07
C PRO A 131 -3.68 11.36 3.55
N ASN A 132 -4.48 11.22 4.61
CA ASN A 132 -4.76 9.94 5.23
C ASN A 132 -6.24 9.51 5.07
N PHE A 133 -7.19 10.44 4.95
CA PHE A 133 -8.61 10.14 5.03
C PHE A 133 -9.28 10.23 3.65
N PHE A 134 -9.93 9.14 3.24
CA PHE A 134 -10.55 9.04 1.92
C PHE A 134 -12.02 8.60 2.00
N GLY A 135 -12.83 9.13 1.08
CA GLY A 135 -14.28 8.89 1.07
C GLY A 135 -14.96 9.46 2.31
N VAL A 136 -14.63 10.70 2.66
CA VAL A 136 -15.16 11.40 3.83
C VAL A 136 -16.51 12.04 3.48
N GLU A 137 -17.51 11.79 4.32
CA GLU A 137 -18.76 12.56 4.31
C GLU A 137 -18.80 13.43 5.56
N THR A 138 -19.03 14.72 5.38
CA THR A 138 -19.10 15.70 6.47
C THR A 138 -20.53 16.18 6.71
N ASN A 139 -20.78 16.68 7.92
CA ASN A 139 -22.02 17.39 8.20
C ASN A 139 -22.00 18.77 7.51
N ALA A 140 -23.14 19.21 6.99
CA ALA A 140 -23.25 20.45 6.22
C ALA A 140 -23.10 21.72 7.07
N THR A 141 -23.40 21.66 8.37
CA THR A 141 -23.35 22.82 9.27
C THR A 141 -21.97 23.01 9.89
N ASP A 142 -21.40 21.93 10.41
CA ASP A 142 -20.22 22.00 11.30
C ASP A 142 -18.97 21.40 10.66
N HIS A 143 -19.07 20.89 9.42
CA HIS A 143 -18.00 20.19 8.69
C HIS A 143 -17.38 19.00 9.45
N THR A 144 -18.06 18.50 10.48
CA THR A 144 -17.63 17.34 11.27
C THR A 144 -17.70 16.06 10.45
N VAL A 145 -16.73 15.17 10.65
CA VAL A 145 -16.68 13.88 9.95
C VAL A 145 -17.84 13.00 10.41
N LYS A 146 -18.77 12.72 9.50
CA LYS A 146 -19.91 11.82 9.72
C LYS A 146 -19.58 10.39 9.30
N PHE A 147 -18.93 10.26 8.14
CA PHE A 147 -18.55 8.97 7.58
C PHE A 147 -17.12 9.05 7.03
N LEU A 148 -16.35 7.98 7.24
CA LEU A 148 -14.99 7.83 6.72
C LEU A 148 -14.87 6.46 6.11
N LYS A 149 -14.61 6.37 4.80
CA LYS A 149 -14.57 5.09 4.09
C LYS A 149 -13.24 4.35 4.25
N VAL A 150 -12.13 5.05 4.07
CA VAL A 150 -10.78 4.46 4.07
C VAL A 150 -9.82 5.35 4.85
N VAL A 151 -8.98 4.74 5.67
CA VAL A 151 -7.80 5.39 6.26
C VAL A 151 -6.56 4.82 5.58
N ALA A 152 -5.78 5.66 4.92
CA ALA A 152 -4.48 5.29 4.38
C ALA A 152 -3.38 5.70 5.36
N ALA A 153 -2.65 4.70 5.85
CA ALA A 153 -1.38 4.92 6.53
C ALA A 153 -0.21 4.74 5.56
N GLN A 154 0.96 5.24 5.95
CA GLN A 154 2.16 5.20 5.14
C GLN A 154 3.35 4.80 6.00
N PHE A 155 4.08 3.78 5.57
CA PHE A 155 5.39 3.43 6.08
C PHE A 155 6.41 3.86 5.03
N ARG A 156 7.06 5.00 5.28
CA ARG A 156 8.13 5.54 4.44
C ARG A 156 9.40 5.66 5.27
N ALA A 157 10.47 5.00 4.83
CA ALA A 157 11.77 5.08 5.50
C ALA A 157 12.89 4.91 4.48
N GLY A 158 14.04 5.52 4.78
CA GLY A 158 15.27 5.26 4.05
C GLY A 158 15.85 3.90 4.46
N PRO A 159 16.32 3.09 3.50
CA PRO A 159 17.07 1.89 3.85
C PRO A 159 18.42 2.30 4.47
N PRO A 160 18.92 1.57 5.47
CA PRO A 160 20.25 1.83 6.01
C PRO A 160 21.34 1.38 5.05
N ASP A 161 22.57 1.85 5.30
CA ASP A 161 23.69 1.69 4.38
C ASP A 161 24.08 0.25 4.09
N ASP A 162 23.85 -0.67 5.02
CA ASP A 162 24.17 -2.09 4.91
C ASP A 162 23.10 -2.93 4.17
N TRP A 163 21.97 -2.32 3.77
CA TRP A 163 20.91 -3.01 3.04
C TRP A 163 21.09 -2.89 1.53
N ASP A 164 20.96 -4.04 0.88
CA ASP A 164 20.83 -4.11 -0.57
C ASP A 164 19.36 -3.93 -1.01
N LYS A 165 19.14 -3.96 -2.32
CA LYS A 165 17.79 -3.86 -2.87
C LYS A 165 16.88 -5.03 -2.42
N TYR A 166 17.41 -6.24 -2.31
CA TYR A 166 16.63 -7.41 -1.94
C TYR A 166 16.24 -7.38 -0.47
N ASP A 167 17.07 -6.80 0.41
CA ASP A 167 16.76 -6.57 1.82
C ASP A 167 15.56 -5.63 1.98
N VAL A 168 15.54 -4.53 1.21
CA VAL A 168 14.38 -3.61 1.15
C VAL A 168 13.13 -4.35 0.70
N GLN A 169 13.22 -5.12 -0.37
CA GLN A 169 12.10 -5.89 -0.89
C GLN A 169 11.62 -6.97 0.09
N ASP A 170 12.52 -7.65 0.78
CA ASP A 170 12.18 -8.65 1.79
C ASP A 170 11.48 -8.01 3.00
N TYR A 171 11.96 -6.84 3.44
CA TYR A 171 11.29 -6.09 4.50
C TYR A 171 9.89 -5.62 4.08
N GLU A 172 9.74 -5.06 2.88
CA GLU A 172 8.42 -4.69 2.34
C GLU A 172 7.48 -5.90 2.27
N ARG A 173 7.98 -7.05 1.79
CA ARG A 173 7.20 -8.30 1.73
C ARG A 173 6.74 -8.75 3.11
N LYS A 174 7.62 -8.73 4.12
CA LYS A 174 7.28 -9.06 5.51
C LYS A 174 6.19 -8.16 6.06
N LEU A 175 6.32 -6.86 5.83
CA LEU A 175 5.32 -5.88 6.26
C LEU A 175 3.97 -6.10 5.56
N THR A 176 3.97 -6.35 4.25
CA THR A 176 2.73 -6.67 3.52
C THR A 176 2.14 -8.02 3.93
N ALA A 177 2.97 -9.04 4.18
CA ALA A 177 2.53 -10.37 4.59
C ALA A 177 1.86 -10.33 5.96
N TYR A 178 2.39 -9.51 6.89
CA TYR A 178 1.76 -9.27 8.18
C TYR A 178 0.31 -8.80 8.01
N PHE A 179 0.10 -7.71 7.25
CA PHE A 179 -1.24 -7.14 7.07
C PHE A 179 -2.21 -8.06 6.31
N GLN A 180 -1.70 -8.88 5.38
CA GLN A 180 -2.52 -9.72 4.53
C GLN A 180 -2.85 -11.10 5.14
N HIS A 181 -1.93 -11.69 5.89
CA HIS A 181 -2.01 -13.09 6.29
C HIS A 181 -1.92 -13.32 7.81
N GLU A 182 -1.11 -12.55 8.52
CA GLU A 182 -0.85 -12.78 9.94
C GLU A 182 -1.80 -11.98 10.85
N MET A 183 -2.20 -10.79 10.40
CA MET A 183 -3.08 -9.91 11.15
C MET A 183 -4.47 -10.53 11.29
N GLN A 184 -4.87 -10.77 12.53
CA GLN A 184 -6.24 -11.14 12.89
C GLN A 184 -6.92 -9.93 13.53
N SER A 185 -8.06 -9.57 12.96
CA SER A 185 -8.91 -8.46 13.41
C SER A 185 -10.35 -8.85 13.14
N ASP A 186 -11.27 -8.57 14.06
CA ASP A 186 -12.70 -8.75 13.80
C ASP A 186 -13.35 -7.48 13.23
N LEU A 187 -12.68 -6.32 13.34
CA LEU A 187 -13.23 -5.02 12.95
C LEU A 187 -12.67 -4.48 11.62
N LEU A 188 -11.44 -4.83 11.25
CA LEU A 188 -10.71 -4.19 10.15
C LEU A 188 -10.28 -5.13 9.03
N TYR A 189 -10.39 -4.66 7.80
CA TYR A 189 -9.59 -5.17 6.67
C TYR A 189 -8.49 -4.17 6.34
N ILE A 190 -7.25 -4.65 6.26
CA ILE A 190 -6.10 -3.85 5.84
C ILE A 190 -5.59 -4.40 4.51
N TYR A 191 -5.57 -3.56 3.49
CA TYR A 191 -5.03 -3.86 2.17
C TYR A 191 -3.67 -3.19 2.03
N PRO A 192 -2.56 -3.93 2.19
CA PRO A 192 -1.24 -3.37 2.00
C PRO A 192 -0.95 -3.14 0.51
N PHE A 193 -0.28 -2.03 0.21
CA PHE A 193 0.20 -1.72 -1.12
C PHE A 193 1.68 -1.32 -1.07
N SER A 194 2.51 -1.96 -1.88
CA SER A 194 3.90 -1.57 -2.11
C SER A 194 4.30 -1.86 -3.55
N LEU A 195 5.39 -1.24 -4.02
CA LEU A 195 5.91 -1.51 -5.35
C LEU A 195 6.41 -2.95 -5.45
N THR A 196 7.05 -3.48 -4.39
CA THR A 196 7.50 -4.87 -4.36
C THR A 196 6.34 -5.85 -4.42
N TYR A 197 5.29 -5.62 -3.63
CA TYR A 197 4.09 -6.46 -3.65
C TYR A 197 3.41 -6.45 -5.02
N THR A 198 3.31 -5.28 -5.64
CA THR A 198 2.74 -5.13 -6.99
C THR A 198 3.58 -5.87 -8.04
N SER A 199 4.91 -5.79 -7.96
CA SER A 199 5.82 -6.54 -8.84
C SER A 199 5.64 -8.06 -8.69
N ASP A 200 5.52 -8.56 -7.47
CA ASP A 200 5.30 -9.99 -7.22
C ASP A 200 3.95 -10.45 -7.78
N GLU A 201 2.92 -9.62 -7.63
CA GLU A 201 1.58 -9.88 -8.15
C GLU A 201 1.53 -9.91 -9.69
N ILE A 202 2.28 -9.04 -10.35
CA ILE A 202 2.46 -9.06 -11.82
C ILE A 202 3.14 -10.35 -12.26
N VAL A 203 4.21 -10.77 -11.58
CA VAL A 203 4.92 -12.02 -11.90
C VAL A 203 4.01 -13.23 -11.68
N ARG A 204 3.29 -13.28 -10.56
CA ARG A 204 2.32 -14.33 -10.25
C ARG A 204 1.23 -14.43 -11.32
N THR A 205 0.69 -13.28 -11.74
CA THR A 205 -0.31 -13.22 -12.81
C THR A 205 0.26 -13.72 -14.13
N GLY A 206 1.47 -13.31 -14.50
CA GLY A 206 2.16 -13.80 -15.70
C GLY A 206 2.36 -15.31 -15.70
N LEU A 207 2.78 -15.89 -14.56
CA LEU A 207 2.94 -17.33 -14.40
C LEU A 207 1.60 -18.08 -14.46
N SER A 208 0.51 -17.49 -13.95
CA SER A 208 -0.83 -18.09 -14.01
C SER A 208 -1.42 -18.12 -15.43
N ILE A 209 -1.04 -17.18 -16.30
CA ILE A 209 -1.50 -17.09 -17.69
C ILE A 209 -0.72 -18.06 -18.59
N PHE A 210 0.55 -18.33 -18.27
CA PHE A 210 1.44 -19.19 -19.06
C PHE A 210 0.84 -20.56 -19.48
N PRO A 211 0.20 -21.35 -18.60
CA PRO A 211 -0.39 -22.64 -19.01
C PRO A 211 -1.51 -22.50 -20.04
N PHE A 212 -2.32 -21.43 -19.97
CA PHE A 212 -3.39 -21.18 -20.94
C PHE A 212 -2.84 -20.87 -22.34
N LEU A 213 -1.73 -20.12 -22.40
CA LEU A 213 -1.03 -19.86 -23.68
C LEU A 213 -0.48 -21.13 -24.30
N ALA A 214 0.09 -22.02 -23.47
CA ALA A 214 0.59 -23.32 -23.95
C ALA A 214 -0.54 -24.16 -24.55
N VAL A 215 -1.67 -24.29 -23.86
CA VAL A 215 -2.85 -25.02 -24.37
C VAL A 215 -3.38 -24.39 -25.66
N GLY A 216 -3.50 -23.06 -25.71
CA GLY A 216 -3.94 -22.34 -26.91
C GLY A 216 -3.05 -22.62 -28.12
N PHE A 217 -1.72 -22.59 -27.94
CA PHE A 217 -0.76 -22.88 -29.00
C PHE A 217 -0.85 -24.33 -29.49
N THR A 218 -1.06 -25.29 -28.58
CA THR A 218 -1.25 -26.70 -28.93
C THR A 218 -2.51 -26.91 -29.77
N ILE A 219 -3.64 -26.32 -29.37
CA ILE A 219 -4.91 -26.43 -30.10
C ILE A 219 -4.79 -25.84 -31.51
N MET A 220 -4.20 -24.65 -31.63
CA MET A 220 -4.00 -23.99 -32.93
C MET A 220 -3.09 -24.82 -33.85
N SER A 221 -2.04 -25.41 -33.29
CA SER A 221 -1.11 -26.26 -34.05
C SER A 221 -1.80 -27.53 -34.56
N ILE A 222 -2.56 -28.23 -33.70
CA ILE A 222 -3.31 -29.43 -34.08
C ILE A 222 -4.34 -29.11 -35.16
N PHE A 223 -5.12 -28.04 -34.97
CA PHE A 223 -6.13 -27.63 -35.95
C PHE A 223 -5.51 -27.31 -37.32
N SER A 224 -4.36 -26.63 -37.33
CA SER A 224 -3.64 -26.31 -38.56
C SER A 224 -3.15 -27.55 -39.29
N VAL A 225 -2.55 -28.52 -38.56
CA VAL A 225 -2.09 -29.79 -39.15
C VAL A 225 -3.26 -30.60 -39.71
N VAL A 226 -4.36 -30.71 -38.97
CA VAL A 226 -5.56 -31.44 -39.40
C VAL A 226 -6.17 -30.82 -40.66
N THR A 227 -6.29 -29.49 -40.71
CA THR A 227 -6.88 -28.78 -41.86
C THR A 227 -6.04 -28.95 -43.12
N VAL A 228 -4.71 -28.84 -43.00
CA VAL A 228 -3.77 -29.07 -44.11
C VAL A 228 -3.81 -30.52 -44.58
N PHE A 229 -3.86 -31.49 -43.66
CA PHE A 229 -3.94 -32.90 -43.99
C PHE A 229 -5.18 -33.25 -44.81
N TYR A 230 -6.37 -32.78 -44.39
CA TYR A 230 -7.61 -32.97 -45.15
C TYR A 230 -7.55 -32.31 -46.53
N SER A 231 -7.00 -31.10 -46.62
CA SER A 231 -6.87 -30.38 -47.88
C SER A 231 -5.93 -31.13 -48.84
N SER A 232 -4.82 -31.67 -48.34
CA SER A 232 -3.85 -32.45 -49.13
C SER A 232 -4.44 -33.77 -49.65
N MET A 233 -5.25 -34.47 -48.85
CA MET A 233 -5.90 -35.70 -49.31
C MET A 233 -6.93 -35.43 -50.40
N GLY A 234 -7.67 -34.31 -50.32
CA GLY A 234 -8.64 -33.92 -51.34
C GLY A 234 -8.03 -33.51 -52.68
N MET A 235 -6.75 -33.11 -52.73
CA MET A 235 -6.03 -32.77 -53.97
C MET A 235 -5.38 -33.98 -54.67
N ASN A 236 -5.27 -35.13 -53.98
CA ASN A 236 -4.73 -36.38 -54.54
C ASN A 236 -5.83 -37.28 -55.15
N GLN A 237 -7.05 -36.78 -55.30
CA GLN A 237 -8.14 -37.36 -56.11
C GLN A 237 -8.38 -36.47 -57.33
#